data_AF-A0AAW1B8K5-F1
#
_entry.id   AF-A0AAW1B8K5-F1
#
_cell.length_a   1.000
_cell.length_b   1.000
_cell.length_c   1.000
_cell.angle_alpha   90.00
_cell.angle_beta   90.00
_cell.angle_gamma   90.00
#
_symmetry.space_group_name_H-M   'P 1'
#
loop_
_entity.id
_entity.type
_entity.pdbx_description
1 polymer ?
#
loop_
_entity_poly.entity_id
_entity_poly.type
_entity_poly.pdbx_seq_one_letter_code
_entity_poly.pdbx_strand_id
1 'polypeptide(L)'
;MAEDLCSSLGSRYGGENLGLFSTKTLVEASGEHAVEVRTQVQQPSDENWDLSGTKQVWPCESSRSHTTIAKYAQYQAASFQESLQEDKETDDEEAEEPDSTTETPPSNPDQKPHQIIKFGTNIDLSDAKRWKPQLQELLKLPAFMRVTSTGNMLSHVGHTILGMNTVQLYMKVPGSRTPGHQENNNFCSVNINIGPGDCEWFAVHEHYWQNISAFCDRHGVDYLTGSWWPILEDLYQSNIPVYRFIQRPGDLVWINAGTVHWVQATGWCNNIAWNVGPLTAYQYQLALERYEWNEVKNVKSIVPMIHVSWNVARTVKISDSDLYKMIKYCLMQSIKHGQVQRESLVRSGKKIAYQGRVKDEPAYYCNECDVEVFNILFVTSENGSKNSYLVHCEACARKRNSSLHGVVVLEQYKTEELISIYDSFTLAAAPSSR
;
A
#
# COMPACT_ATOMS: atom_id res chain seq x y z
N MET A 1 -12.13 -17.10 -26.89
CA MET A 1 -13.48 -16.57 -26.56
C MET A 1 -13.50 -15.52 -25.45
N ALA A 2 -12.55 -15.50 -24.49
CA ALA A 2 -12.32 -14.32 -23.62
C ALA A 2 -11.48 -13.20 -24.29
N GLU A 3 -11.08 -13.41 -25.55
CA GLU A 3 -10.12 -12.59 -26.30
C GLU A 3 -10.71 -11.30 -26.90
N ASP A 4 -12.03 -11.22 -27.09
CA ASP A 4 -12.68 -10.08 -27.77
C ASP A 4 -13.20 -8.99 -26.82
N LEU A 5 -13.23 -9.23 -25.51
CA LEU A 5 -13.71 -8.24 -24.53
C LEU A 5 -12.61 -7.25 -24.10
N CYS A 6 -11.37 -7.70 -23.90
CA CYS A 6 -10.28 -6.77 -23.53
C CYS A 6 -9.75 -5.94 -24.71
N SER A 7 -9.86 -6.42 -25.95
CA SER A 7 -9.39 -5.70 -27.14
C SER A 7 -10.39 -4.65 -27.65
N SER A 8 -11.67 -4.78 -27.31
CA SER A 8 -12.75 -3.87 -27.74
C SER A 8 -13.12 -2.79 -26.71
N LEU A 9 -12.66 -2.91 -25.46
CA LEU A 9 -12.83 -1.89 -24.43
C LEU A 9 -11.81 -0.76 -24.60
N GLY A 10 -12.06 0.12 -25.58
CA GLY A 10 -11.44 1.44 -25.61
C GLY A 10 -11.74 2.18 -24.31
N SER A 11 -10.71 2.49 -23.52
CA SER A 11 -10.84 3.22 -22.26
C SER A 11 -11.63 4.52 -22.45
N ARG A 12 -12.65 4.73 -21.60
CA ARG A 12 -13.45 5.97 -21.58
C ARG A 12 -12.67 7.20 -21.08
N TYR A 13 -11.44 7.02 -20.60
CA TYR A 13 -10.56 8.10 -20.18
C TYR A 13 -9.12 7.89 -20.68
N GLY A 14 -8.64 8.77 -21.57
CA GLY A 14 -7.21 8.90 -21.88
C GLY A 14 -6.63 8.01 -22.99
N GLY A 15 -7.39 7.09 -23.59
CA GLY A 15 -6.89 6.24 -24.70
C GLY A 15 -5.76 5.29 -24.28
N GLU A 16 -5.76 4.88 -23.01
CA GLU A 16 -4.77 3.95 -22.44
C GLU A 16 -4.98 2.53 -22.97
N ASN A 17 -3.88 1.88 -23.37
CA ASN A 17 -3.88 0.49 -23.82
C ASN A 17 -3.74 -0.46 -22.62
N LEU A 18 -4.86 -0.72 -21.94
CA LEU A 18 -4.94 -1.65 -20.81
C LEU A 18 -4.56 -3.10 -21.18
N GLY A 19 -4.62 -3.46 -22.46
CA GLY A 19 -4.17 -4.77 -22.96
C GLY A 19 -2.73 -5.10 -22.60
N LEU A 20 -1.87 -4.08 -22.39
CA LEU A 20 -0.49 -4.24 -21.93
C LEU A 20 -0.36 -4.90 -20.53
N PHE A 21 -1.43 -4.84 -19.74
CA PHE A 21 -1.54 -5.42 -18.40
C PHE A 21 -2.43 -6.66 -18.37
N SER A 22 -2.84 -7.17 -19.53
CA SER A 22 -3.57 -8.42 -19.62
C SER A 22 -2.70 -9.60 -19.15
N THR A 23 -3.34 -10.61 -18.56
CA THR A 23 -2.64 -11.81 -18.08
C THR A 23 -1.77 -12.44 -19.17
N LYS A 24 -2.25 -12.48 -20.42
CA LYS A 24 -1.49 -12.97 -21.58
C LYS A 24 -0.19 -12.17 -21.78
N THR A 25 -0.28 -10.85 -21.90
CA THR A 25 0.88 -10.00 -22.13
C THR A 25 1.88 -10.06 -20.96
N LEU A 26 1.39 -10.19 -19.74
CA LEU A 26 2.25 -10.34 -18.55
C LEU A 26 3.04 -11.67 -18.57
N VAL A 27 2.41 -12.77 -18.97
CA VAL A 27 3.07 -14.08 -19.12
C VAL A 27 4.12 -14.03 -20.24
N GLU A 28 3.77 -13.44 -21.39
CA GLU A 28 4.70 -13.27 -22.51
C GLU A 28 5.91 -12.40 -22.15
N ALA A 29 5.69 -11.34 -21.36
CA ALA A 29 6.75 -10.45 -20.92
C ALA A 29 7.66 -11.09 -19.86
N SER A 30 7.08 -11.80 -18.89
CA SER A 30 7.85 -12.34 -17.76
C SER A 30 7.14 -13.45 -16.96
N GLY A 31 6.84 -14.59 -17.59
CA GLY A 31 6.15 -15.72 -16.94
C GLY A 31 6.76 -16.24 -15.63
N GLU A 32 8.08 -16.22 -15.47
CA GLU A 32 8.77 -16.68 -14.25
C GLU A 32 8.84 -15.63 -13.12
N HIS A 33 8.23 -14.45 -13.30
CA HIS A 33 8.21 -13.43 -12.26
C HIS A 33 7.46 -13.93 -11.02
N ALA A 34 7.99 -13.63 -9.83
CA ALA A 34 7.41 -14.07 -8.57
C ALA A 34 6.06 -13.39 -8.30
N VAL A 35 5.14 -14.16 -7.71
CA VAL A 35 3.81 -13.70 -7.29
C VAL A 35 3.60 -14.12 -5.85
N GLU A 36 3.32 -13.16 -4.95
CA GLU A 36 2.77 -13.49 -3.63
C GLU A 36 1.32 -13.92 -3.82
N VAL A 37 0.92 -15.02 -3.18
CA VAL A 37 -0.43 -15.55 -3.26
C VAL A 37 -1.09 -15.54 -1.89
N ARG A 38 -2.32 -15.06 -1.83
CA ARG A 38 -3.22 -15.22 -0.68
C ARG A 38 -4.24 -16.30 -0.96
N THR A 39 -4.27 -17.34 -0.15
CA THR A 39 -5.30 -18.38 -0.21
C THR A 39 -6.42 -17.97 0.74
N GLN A 40 -7.64 -17.90 0.21
CA GLN A 40 -8.82 -17.32 0.86
C GLN A 40 -10.04 -18.22 0.64
N VAL A 41 -11.10 -17.96 1.39
CA VAL A 41 -12.42 -18.56 1.17
C VAL A 41 -13.28 -17.58 0.37
N GLN A 42 -13.87 -18.04 -0.73
CA GLN A 42 -14.81 -17.23 -1.52
C GLN A 42 -16.11 -17.05 -0.75
N GLN A 43 -16.53 -15.79 -0.62
CA GLN A 43 -17.68 -15.37 0.17
C GLN A 43 -18.36 -14.16 -0.48
N PRO A 44 -19.66 -13.89 -0.20
CA PRO A 44 -20.34 -12.66 -0.60
C PRO A 44 -19.59 -11.43 -0.09
N SER A 45 -19.49 -10.37 -0.91
CA SER A 45 -18.62 -9.22 -0.63
C SER A 45 -19.00 -8.40 0.61
N ASP A 46 -20.26 -8.41 1.00
CA ASP A 46 -20.77 -7.75 2.21
C ASP A 46 -20.73 -8.62 3.46
N GLU A 47 -20.18 -9.84 3.37
CA GLU A 47 -20.16 -10.81 4.46
C GLU A 47 -18.78 -11.43 4.68
N ASN A 48 -18.50 -11.85 5.91
CA ASN A 48 -17.36 -12.67 6.25
C ASN A 48 -17.72 -13.60 7.41
N TRP A 49 -17.73 -14.91 7.14
CA TRP A 49 -18.17 -15.97 8.02
C TRP A 49 -16.98 -16.73 8.60
N ASP A 50 -17.18 -17.34 9.77
CA ASP A 50 -16.23 -18.28 10.32
C ASP A 50 -16.16 -19.60 9.53
N LEU A 51 -15.18 -20.46 9.85
CA LEU A 51 -14.95 -21.72 9.15
C LEU A 51 -16.14 -22.70 9.19
N SER A 52 -17.05 -22.53 10.16
CA SER A 52 -18.29 -23.31 10.25
C SER A 52 -19.47 -22.69 9.50
N GLY A 53 -19.32 -21.49 8.93
CA GLY A 53 -20.39 -20.77 8.24
C GLY A 53 -21.53 -20.31 9.17
N THR A 54 -21.27 -20.23 10.47
CA THR A 54 -22.32 -20.07 11.49
C THR A 54 -22.48 -18.64 12.00
N LYS A 55 -21.41 -17.85 11.95
CA LYS A 55 -21.43 -16.45 12.42
C LYS A 55 -20.54 -15.58 11.55
N GLN A 56 -20.94 -14.33 11.38
CA GLN A 56 -20.07 -13.33 10.80
C GLN A 56 -18.97 -12.94 11.79
N VAL A 57 -17.76 -12.70 11.27
CA VAL A 57 -16.56 -12.41 12.05
C VAL A 57 -15.72 -11.32 11.38
N TRP A 58 -15.02 -10.52 12.17
CA TRP A 58 -14.08 -9.51 11.65
C TRP A 58 -12.77 -10.10 11.14
N PRO A 59 -12.12 -11.09 11.79
CA PRO A 59 -10.91 -11.70 11.25
C PRO A 59 -11.15 -12.33 9.87
N CYS A 60 -10.30 -11.99 8.91
CA CYS A 60 -10.39 -12.49 7.53
C CYS A 60 -9.23 -13.45 7.25
N GLU A 61 -9.54 -14.72 6.99
CA GLU A 61 -8.54 -15.73 6.67
C GLU A 61 -7.84 -15.42 5.34
N SER A 62 -6.51 -15.38 5.34
CA SER A 62 -5.72 -14.95 4.17
C SER A 62 -4.27 -15.44 4.27
N SER A 63 -4.06 -16.72 3.97
CA SER A 63 -2.76 -17.38 4.15
C SER A 63 -1.80 -17.11 2.99
N ARG A 64 -0.54 -16.82 3.30
CA ARG A 64 0.48 -16.43 2.30
C ARG A 64 1.25 -17.62 1.73
N SER A 65 1.41 -17.64 0.42
CA SER A 65 2.31 -18.54 -0.33
C SER A 65 2.95 -17.79 -1.52
N HIS A 66 3.75 -18.47 -2.33
CA HIS A 66 4.40 -17.87 -3.50
C HIS A 66 4.29 -18.77 -4.73
N THR A 67 4.20 -18.16 -5.91
CA THR A 67 4.19 -18.84 -7.21
C THR A 67 4.83 -17.94 -8.29
N THR A 68 4.63 -18.25 -9.57
CA THR A 68 5.04 -17.41 -10.70
C THR A 68 3.85 -16.88 -11.50
N ILE A 69 4.03 -15.81 -12.27
CA ILE A 69 2.98 -15.24 -13.14
C ILE A 69 2.39 -16.32 -14.06
N ALA A 70 3.22 -17.15 -14.69
CA ALA A 70 2.77 -18.21 -15.59
C ALA A 70 1.88 -19.24 -14.88
N LYS A 71 2.28 -19.71 -13.70
CA LYS A 71 1.50 -20.67 -12.91
C LYS A 71 0.20 -20.07 -12.39
N TYR A 72 0.24 -18.81 -11.96
CA TYR A 72 -0.97 -18.12 -11.51
C TYR A 72 -1.93 -17.85 -12.67
N ALA A 73 -1.42 -17.47 -13.84
CA ALA A 73 -2.22 -17.28 -15.05
C ALA A 73 -2.95 -18.57 -15.46
N GLN A 74 -2.27 -19.73 -15.37
CA GLN A 74 -2.92 -21.04 -15.60
C GLN A 74 -4.07 -21.27 -14.63
N TYR A 75 -3.86 -20.99 -13.33
CA TYR A 75 -4.93 -21.09 -12.32
C TYR A 75 -6.10 -20.14 -12.62
N GLN A 76 -5.82 -18.86 -12.91
CA GLN A 76 -6.84 -17.86 -13.21
C GLN A 76 -7.67 -18.27 -14.44
N ALA A 77 -7.02 -18.78 -15.48
CA ALA A 77 -7.68 -19.24 -16.70
C ALA A 77 -8.50 -20.53 -16.48
N ALA A 78 -7.96 -21.51 -15.74
CA ALA A 78 -8.67 -22.74 -15.40
C ALA A 78 -9.93 -22.45 -14.57
N SER A 79 -9.82 -21.59 -13.55
CA SER A 79 -10.95 -21.15 -12.73
C SER A 79 -12.06 -20.49 -13.56
N PHE A 80 -11.70 -19.72 -14.59
CA PHE A 80 -12.68 -19.14 -15.50
C PHE A 80 -13.37 -20.19 -16.37
N GLN A 81 -12.62 -21.19 -16.86
CA GLN A 81 -13.19 -22.26 -17.68
C GLN A 81 -14.10 -23.19 -16.88
N GLU A 82 -13.75 -23.51 -15.64
CA GLU A 82 -14.55 -24.31 -14.71
C GLU A 82 -15.90 -23.64 -14.44
N SER A 83 -15.91 -22.33 -14.12
CA SER A 83 -17.16 -21.58 -13.92
C SER A 83 -18.07 -21.57 -15.16
N LEU A 84 -17.50 -21.45 -16.36
CA LEU A 84 -18.30 -21.50 -17.60
C LEU A 84 -18.85 -22.90 -17.92
N GLN A 85 -18.29 -23.96 -17.33
CA GLN A 85 -18.82 -25.31 -17.45
C GLN A 85 -19.95 -25.52 -16.45
N GLU A 86 -19.76 -25.11 -15.20
CA GLU A 86 -20.80 -25.15 -14.17
C GLU A 86 -22.05 -24.37 -14.58
N ASP A 87 -21.91 -23.16 -15.13
CA ASP A 87 -23.04 -22.34 -15.60
C ASP A 87 -23.83 -23.04 -16.73
N LYS A 88 -23.14 -23.76 -17.61
CA LYS A 88 -23.79 -24.50 -18.71
C LYS A 88 -24.50 -25.75 -18.23
N GLU A 89 -23.89 -26.48 -17.29
CA GLU A 89 -24.51 -27.66 -16.69
C GLU A 89 -25.79 -27.29 -15.95
N THR A 90 -25.81 -26.14 -15.25
CA THR A 90 -27.04 -25.63 -14.63
C THR A 90 -28.09 -25.17 -15.65
N ASP A 91 -27.69 -24.49 -16.74
CA ASP A 91 -28.63 -24.07 -17.79
C ASP A 91 -29.25 -25.29 -18.52
N ASP A 92 -28.47 -26.35 -18.74
CA ASP A 92 -28.94 -27.60 -19.36
C ASP A 92 -29.86 -28.39 -18.41
N GLU A 93 -29.58 -28.44 -17.10
CA GLU A 93 -30.46 -29.05 -16.08
C GLU A 93 -31.80 -28.31 -15.95
N GLU A 94 -31.81 -26.97 -16.00
CA GLU A 94 -33.05 -26.17 -15.98
C GLU A 94 -33.86 -26.29 -17.29
N ALA A 95 -33.22 -26.60 -18.42
CA ALA A 95 -33.88 -26.78 -19.71
C ALA A 95 -34.48 -28.20 -19.92
N GLU A 96 -34.02 -29.20 -19.16
CA GLU A 96 -34.49 -30.59 -19.27
C GLU A 96 -35.66 -30.97 -18.33
N GLU A 97 -36.15 -30.07 -17.46
CA GLU A 97 -37.32 -30.30 -16.59
C GLU A 97 -38.67 -30.14 -17.36
N PRO A 98 -39.44 -31.22 -17.65
CA PRO A 98 -40.80 -31.10 -18.14
C PRO A 98 -41.79 -31.23 -16.97
N ASP A 99 -42.66 -30.23 -16.82
CA ASP A 99 -43.93 -30.20 -16.08
C ASP A 99 -44.31 -31.55 -15.39
N SER A 100 -43.77 -31.80 -14.20
CA SER A 100 -44.15 -32.92 -13.35
C SER A 100 -44.23 -32.46 -11.90
N THR A 101 -45.47 -32.27 -11.45
CA THR A 101 -45.84 -32.00 -10.06
C THR A 101 -45.43 -33.16 -9.16
N THR A 102 -44.25 -33.07 -8.55
CA THR A 102 -43.91 -33.80 -7.32
C THR A 102 -43.06 -32.88 -6.45
N GLU A 103 -43.63 -32.48 -5.30
CA GLU A 103 -42.94 -31.71 -4.26
C GLU A 103 -41.76 -32.52 -3.70
N THR A 104 -40.58 -32.31 -4.25
CA THR A 104 -39.31 -32.61 -3.58
C THR A 104 -39.03 -31.48 -2.57
N PRO A 105 -38.55 -31.80 -1.35
CA PRO A 105 -38.21 -30.77 -0.38
C PRO A 105 -37.08 -29.89 -0.95
N PRO A 106 -37.06 -28.58 -0.69
CA PRO A 106 -35.92 -27.75 -1.06
C PRO A 106 -34.68 -28.34 -0.41
N SER A 107 -33.71 -28.74 -1.23
CA SER A 107 -32.36 -29.02 -0.77
C SER A 107 -31.88 -27.77 -0.03
N ASN A 108 -31.52 -27.91 1.24
CA ASN A 108 -30.96 -26.84 2.05
C ASN A 108 -29.82 -26.15 1.25
N PRO A 109 -29.83 -24.83 1.06
CA PRO A 109 -28.71 -24.09 0.46
C PRO A 109 -27.41 -24.21 1.28
N ASP A 110 -27.51 -24.70 2.52
CA ASP A 110 -26.48 -24.65 3.58
C ASP A 110 -25.30 -25.65 3.45
N GLN A 111 -25.07 -26.29 2.30
CA GLN A 111 -23.98 -27.29 2.19
C GLN A 111 -23.18 -27.26 0.88
N LYS A 112 -23.05 -26.11 0.19
CA LYS A 112 -21.93 -25.98 -0.75
C LYS A 112 -20.64 -25.80 0.07
N PRO A 113 -19.65 -26.71 -0.05
CA PRO A 113 -18.39 -26.58 0.66
C PRO A 113 -17.73 -25.24 0.29
N HIS A 114 -17.17 -24.56 1.29
CA HIS A 114 -16.47 -23.30 1.12
C HIS A 114 -15.41 -23.39 0.00
N GLN A 115 -15.65 -22.69 -1.11
CA GLN A 115 -14.73 -22.69 -2.25
C GLN A 115 -13.44 -21.95 -1.87
N ILE A 116 -12.32 -22.67 -1.92
CA ILE A 116 -11.00 -22.09 -1.67
C ILE A 116 -10.50 -21.44 -2.96
N ILE A 117 -10.11 -20.18 -2.87
CA ILE A 117 -9.58 -19.39 -3.98
C ILE A 117 -8.15 -18.93 -3.68
N LYS A 118 -7.43 -18.56 -4.73
CA LYS A 118 -6.10 -17.97 -4.66
C LYS A 118 -6.14 -16.59 -5.29
N PHE A 119 -5.48 -15.63 -4.63
CA PHE A 119 -5.36 -14.25 -5.06
C PHE A 119 -3.88 -13.90 -5.26
N GLY A 120 -3.48 -13.58 -6.49
CA GLY A 120 -2.14 -13.11 -6.84
C GLY A 120 -2.02 -11.63 -6.53
N THR A 121 -1.23 -11.29 -5.52
CA THR A 121 -1.14 -9.94 -4.96
C THR A 121 0.28 -9.41 -4.97
N ASN A 122 0.42 -8.08 -4.91
CA ASN A 122 1.68 -7.36 -4.74
C ASN A 122 2.78 -7.75 -5.76
N ILE A 123 2.39 -8.02 -7.00
CA ILE A 123 3.32 -8.37 -8.08
C ILE A 123 4.09 -7.10 -8.49
N ASP A 124 5.41 -7.11 -8.38
CA ASP A 124 6.23 -5.91 -8.55
C ASP A 124 6.52 -5.59 -10.04
N LEU A 125 6.08 -4.40 -10.47
CA LEU A 125 6.37 -3.88 -11.79
C LEU A 125 7.47 -2.79 -11.79
N SER A 126 8.36 -2.77 -10.79
CA SER A 126 9.41 -1.73 -10.63
C SER A 126 10.54 -1.77 -11.68
N ASP A 127 10.83 -2.93 -12.28
CA ASP A 127 11.92 -3.07 -13.25
C ASP A 127 11.57 -2.37 -14.58
N ALA A 128 12.13 -1.17 -14.77
CA ALA A 128 11.90 -0.32 -15.93
C ALA A 128 12.37 -0.92 -17.27
N LYS A 129 13.27 -1.90 -17.27
CA LYS A 129 13.69 -2.58 -18.50
C LYS A 129 12.67 -3.65 -18.87
N ARG A 130 12.22 -4.43 -17.89
CA ARG A 130 11.26 -5.52 -18.07
C ARG A 130 9.87 -5.01 -18.42
N TRP A 131 9.40 -4.00 -17.70
CA TRP A 131 8.03 -3.49 -17.79
C TRP A 131 7.93 -2.17 -18.55
N LYS A 132 8.90 -1.90 -19.43
CA LYS A 132 9.00 -0.63 -20.17
C LYS A 132 7.69 -0.22 -20.86
N PRO A 133 7.02 -1.05 -21.68
CA PRO A 133 5.81 -0.61 -22.36
C PRO A 133 4.66 -0.34 -21.39
N GLN A 134 4.51 -1.16 -20.34
CA GLN A 134 3.53 -0.95 -19.28
C GLN A 134 3.75 0.40 -18.56
N LEU A 135 4.97 0.65 -18.08
CA LEU A 135 5.27 1.86 -17.31
C LEU A 135 5.24 3.13 -18.17
N GLN A 136 5.60 3.05 -19.46
CA GLN A 136 5.48 4.18 -20.38
C GLN A 136 4.02 4.57 -20.64
N GLU A 137 3.10 3.60 -20.64
CA GLU A 137 1.68 3.86 -20.85
C GLU A 137 1.10 4.73 -19.73
N LEU A 138 1.51 4.50 -18.49
CA LEU A 138 1.06 5.25 -17.31
C LEU A 138 1.55 6.70 -17.28
N LEU A 139 2.50 7.09 -18.14
CA LEU A 139 2.90 8.50 -18.29
C LEU A 139 1.81 9.36 -18.93
N LYS A 140 0.79 8.74 -19.56
CA LYS A 140 -0.36 9.43 -20.14
C LYS A 140 -1.30 10.01 -19.07
N LEU A 141 -1.29 9.45 -17.86
CA LEU A 141 -2.10 9.93 -16.75
C LEU A 141 -1.80 11.39 -16.39
N PRO A 142 -2.75 12.12 -15.79
CA PRO A 142 -2.49 13.44 -15.21
C PRO A 142 -1.37 13.39 -14.17
N ALA A 143 -0.58 14.47 -14.08
CA ALA A 143 0.63 14.50 -13.25
C ALA A 143 0.41 14.21 -11.75
N PHE A 144 -0.78 14.48 -11.21
CA PHE A 144 -1.10 14.19 -9.80
C PHE A 144 -1.41 12.72 -9.53
N MET A 145 -1.66 11.93 -10.57
CA MET A 145 -1.93 10.49 -10.49
C MET A 145 -0.72 9.64 -10.88
N ARG A 146 0.30 10.23 -11.53
CA ARG A 146 1.48 9.48 -11.98
C ARG A 146 2.29 8.94 -10.81
N VAL A 147 2.87 7.75 -11.03
CA VAL A 147 3.85 7.09 -10.15
C VAL A 147 4.97 8.06 -9.75
N THR A 148 5.50 8.82 -10.72
CA THR A 148 6.55 9.82 -10.50
C THR A 148 6.10 11.20 -10.99
N SER A 149 6.20 12.21 -10.11
CA SER A 149 5.85 13.59 -10.40
C SER A 149 6.52 14.53 -9.40
N THR A 150 6.89 15.75 -9.82
CA THR A 150 7.44 16.76 -8.90
C THR A 150 6.43 17.18 -7.82
N GLY A 151 5.14 17.03 -8.11
CA GLY A 151 4.04 17.28 -7.17
C GLY A 151 3.68 16.10 -6.26
N ASN A 152 4.45 15.00 -6.30
CA ASN A 152 4.25 13.80 -5.50
C ASN A 152 5.37 13.66 -4.45
N MET A 153 5.04 13.73 -3.16
CA MET A 153 5.99 13.55 -2.05
C MET A 153 6.78 12.24 -2.13
N LEU A 154 6.17 11.16 -2.62
CA LEU A 154 6.84 9.86 -2.76
C LEU A 154 7.95 9.86 -3.83
N SER A 155 7.92 10.81 -4.77
CA SER A 155 9.01 11.05 -5.72
C SER A 155 10.21 11.76 -5.07
N HIS A 156 10.03 12.33 -3.87
CA HIS A 156 11.08 12.99 -3.08
C HIS A 156 11.64 12.09 -1.99
N VAL A 157 11.31 10.79 -1.96
CA VAL A 157 11.90 9.80 -1.05
C VAL A 157 13.36 9.49 -1.40
N GLY A 158 13.74 9.62 -2.67
CA GLY A 158 15.12 9.39 -3.13
C GLY A 158 15.54 7.91 -3.25
N HIS A 159 14.64 6.98 -2.95
CA HIS A 159 14.83 5.54 -3.15
C HIS A 159 13.48 4.84 -3.38
N THR A 160 13.53 3.59 -3.83
CA THR A 160 12.36 2.77 -4.11
C THR A 160 11.65 2.32 -2.83
N ILE A 161 10.34 2.54 -2.77
CA ILE A 161 9.42 1.90 -1.85
C ILE A 161 8.44 1.09 -2.70
N LEU A 162 8.65 -0.23 -2.73
CA LEU A 162 7.90 -1.13 -3.59
C LEU A 162 6.40 -1.04 -3.31
N GLY A 163 5.60 -0.84 -4.36
CA GLY A 163 4.14 -0.70 -4.28
C GLY A 163 3.64 0.68 -3.91
N MET A 164 4.51 1.57 -3.41
CA MET A 164 4.13 2.95 -3.15
C MET A 164 4.59 3.85 -4.29
N ASN A 165 5.90 3.96 -4.53
CA ASN A 165 6.46 4.74 -5.65
C ASN A 165 6.88 3.86 -6.84
N THR A 166 6.43 2.61 -6.84
CA THR A 166 6.46 1.69 -7.99
C THR A 166 5.09 1.05 -8.13
N VAL A 167 4.78 0.59 -9.34
CA VAL A 167 3.50 -0.06 -9.63
C VAL A 167 3.49 -1.47 -9.06
N GLN A 168 2.40 -1.83 -8.40
CA GLN A 168 2.05 -3.21 -8.09
C GLN A 168 0.87 -3.68 -8.94
N LEU A 169 0.92 -4.94 -9.35
CA LEU A 169 -0.13 -5.62 -10.07
C LEU A 169 -0.80 -6.67 -9.18
N TYR A 170 -2.10 -6.82 -9.39
CA TYR A 170 -2.98 -7.78 -8.73
C TYR A 170 -3.68 -8.60 -9.81
N MET A 171 -3.64 -9.93 -9.70
CA MET A 171 -4.34 -10.85 -10.60
C MET A 171 -5.40 -11.59 -9.81
N LYS A 172 -6.67 -11.49 -10.20
CA LYS A 172 -7.81 -11.84 -9.35
C LYS A 172 -8.75 -12.84 -10.03
N VAL A 173 -9.40 -13.63 -9.18
CA VAL A 173 -10.59 -14.44 -9.47
C VAL A 173 -11.75 -13.92 -8.61
N PRO A 174 -13.03 -14.24 -8.90
CA PRO A 174 -14.16 -13.86 -8.07
C PRO A 174 -13.92 -14.23 -6.59
N GLY A 175 -14.22 -13.29 -5.69
CA GLY A 175 -13.99 -13.45 -4.26
C GLY A 175 -12.61 -13.05 -3.77
N SER A 176 -11.64 -12.73 -4.64
CA SER A 176 -10.30 -12.28 -4.21
C SER A 176 -10.39 -10.99 -3.40
N ARG A 177 -9.94 -11.01 -2.14
CA ARG A 177 -10.07 -9.91 -1.18
C ARG A 177 -8.74 -9.23 -0.87
N THR A 178 -8.74 -7.90 -0.91
CA THR A 178 -7.82 -7.08 -0.12
C THR A 178 -8.57 -6.64 1.15
N PRO A 179 -8.18 -7.13 2.34
CA PRO A 179 -8.88 -6.83 3.59
C PRO A 179 -8.78 -5.35 3.99
N GLY A 180 -9.50 -4.97 5.04
CA GLY A 180 -9.54 -3.61 5.55
C GLY A 180 -8.17 -3.06 5.93
N HIS A 181 -7.88 -1.84 5.49
CA HIS A 181 -6.67 -1.12 5.80
C HIS A 181 -6.81 0.39 5.53
N GLN A 182 -5.83 1.15 6.03
CA GLN A 182 -5.45 2.44 5.45
C GLN A 182 -4.11 2.26 4.77
N GLU A 183 -3.82 3.07 3.74
CA GLU A 183 -2.53 3.04 3.07
C GLU A 183 -1.37 3.33 4.05
N ASN A 184 -0.18 2.82 3.71
CA ASN A 184 1.04 3.10 4.47
C ASN A 184 1.25 4.61 4.64
N ASN A 185 1.44 5.05 5.90
CA ASN A 185 1.56 6.46 6.26
C ASN A 185 0.41 7.33 5.70
N ASN A 186 -0.81 6.78 5.54
CA ASN A 186 -2.00 7.49 5.06
C ASN A 186 -1.83 8.20 3.70
N PHE A 187 -0.93 7.74 2.84
CA PHE A 187 -0.79 8.27 1.49
C PHE A 187 -2.03 7.99 0.64
N CYS A 188 -2.33 8.84 -0.34
CA CYS A 188 -3.37 8.52 -1.33
C CYS A 188 -2.98 7.28 -2.15
N SER A 189 -3.99 6.61 -2.70
CA SER A 189 -3.82 5.46 -3.60
C SER A 189 -4.48 5.73 -4.95
N VAL A 190 -3.87 5.22 -6.01
CA VAL A 190 -4.43 5.18 -7.36
C VAL A 190 -4.57 3.71 -7.73
N ASN A 191 -5.76 3.29 -8.13
CA ASN A 191 -6.03 1.93 -8.60
C ASN A 191 -6.75 1.96 -9.95
N ILE A 192 -6.30 1.18 -10.92
CA ILE A 192 -6.96 1.01 -12.22
C ILE A 192 -7.34 -0.45 -12.38
N ASN A 193 -8.62 -0.72 -12.68
CA ASN A 193 -9.09 -2.04 -13.04
C ASN A 193 -8.79 -2.30 -14.52
N ILE A 194 -8.03 -3.35 -14.81
CA ILE A 194 -7.68 -3.78 -16.16
C ILE A 194 -8.83 -4.57 -16.79
N GLY A 195 -9.66 -5.24 -15.98
CA GLY A 195 -10.74 -6.11 -16.42
C GLY A 195 -10.29 -7.54 -16.77
N PRO A 196 -11.18 -8.34 -17.38
CA PRO A 196 -12.52 -7.96 -17.85
C PRO A 196 -13.61 -7.87 -16.77
N GLY A 197 -13.40 -8.49 -15.61
CA GLY A 197 -14.33 -8.45 -14.47
C GLY A 197 -14.30 -7.14 -13.69
N ASP A 198 -15.32 -6.97 -12.87
CA ASP A 198 -15.48 -5.81 -12.00
C ASP A 198 -14.81 -6.03 -10.62
N CYS A 199 -14.55 -4.93 -9.91
CA CYS A 199 -14.19 -4.94 -8.50
C CYS A 199 -15.24 -4.18 -7.69
N GLU A 200 -15.58 -4.67 -6.51
CA GLU A 200 -16.42 -3.98 -5.56
C GLU A 200 -15.58 -3.37 -4.44
N TRP A 201 -15.83 -2.09 -4.17
CA TRP A 201 -15.11 -1.28 -3.21
C TRP A 201 -16.00 -0.87 -2.06
N PHE A 202 -15.41 -0.87 -0.88
CA PHE A 202 -16.00 -0.35 0.34
C PHE A 202 -15.01 0.64 0.97
N ALA A 203 -15.49 1.80 1.35
CA ALA A 203 -14.64 2.85 1.93
C ALA A 203 -15.36 3.60 3.05
N VAL A 204 -14.58 3.99 4.05
CA VAL A 204 -15.01 4.81 5.18
C VAL A 204 -14.05 5.98 5.31
N HIS A 205 -14.60 7.17 5.53
CA HIS A 205 -13.82 8.39 5.70
C HIS A 205 -12.81 8.26 6.86
N GLU A 206 -11.63 8.84 6.70
CA GLU A 206 -10.51 8.79 7.66
C GLU A 206 -10.97 9.02 9.10
N HIS A 207 -11.79 10.04 9.35
CA HIS A 207 -12.34 10.38 10.67
C HIS A 207 -12.82 9.20 11.54
N TYR A 208 -13.30 8.10 10.95
CA TYR A 208 -13.83 6.95 11.69
C TYR A 208 -12.80 5.83 11.94
N TRP A 209 -11.53 6.01 11.55
CA TRP A 209 -10.52 4.95 11.63
C TRP A 209 -10.30 4.43 13.05
N GLN A 210 -10.42 5.30 14.07
CA GLN A 210 -10.30 4.91 15.47
C GLN A 210 -11.48 4.04 15.93
N ASN A 211 -12.69 4.31 15.44
CA ASN A 211 -13.87 3.50 15.73
C ASN A 211 -13.71 2.10 15.12
N ILE A 212 -13.21 2.02 13.89
CA ILE A 212 -12.91 0.75 13.20
C ILE A 212 -11.77 0.00 13.91
N SER A 213 -10.74 0.71 14.34
CA SER A 213 -9.66 0.14 15.16
C SER A 213 -10.21 -0.48 16.46
N ALA A 214 -11.16 0.19 17.13
CA ALA A 214 -11.82 -0.35 18.31
C ALA A 214 -12.67 -1.60 18.04
N PHE A 215 -13.23 -1.75 16.83
CA PHE A 215 -13.84 -3.03 16.42
C PHE A 215 -12.78 -4.12 16.27
N CYS A 216 -11.68 -3.84 15.59
CA CYS A 216 -10.58 -4.79 15.43
C CYS A 216 -10.10 -5.31 16.80
N ASP A 217 -9.87 -4.41 17.76
CA ASP A 217 -9.50 -4.76 19.14
C ASP A 217 -10.55 -5.66 19.82
N ARG A 218 -11.85 -5.32 19.71
CA ARG A 218 -12.95 -6.13 20.29
C ARG A 218 -13.01 -7.54 19.70
N HIS A 219 -12.63 -7.70 18.45
CA HIS A 219 -12.64 -8.98 17.74
C HIS A 219 -11.27 -9.69 17.75
N GLY A 220 -10.28 -9.17 18.50
CA GLY A 220 -8.98 -9.81 18.67
C GLY A 220 -8.11 -9.83 17.41
N VAL A 221 -8.26 -8.84 16.53
CA VAL A 221 -7.43 -8.66 15.33
C VAL A 221 -6.76 -7.30 15.37
N ASP A 222 -5.48 -7.23 15.02
CA ASP A 222 -4.75 -5.95 15.01
C ASP A 222 -5.19 -5.08 13.82
N TYR A 223 -5.51 -3.81 14.10
CA TYR A 223 -5.98 -2.88 13.07
C TYR A 223 -4.93 -2.56 12.00
N LEU A 224 -3.66 -2.38 12.38
CA LEU A 224 -2.60 -1.90 11.48
C LEU A 224 -1.97 -3.01 10.65
N THR A 225 -1.90 -4.23 11.20
CA THR A 225 -1.13 -5.35 10.65
C THR A 225 -1.94 -6.64 10.49
N GLY A 226 -3.14 -6.70 11.08
CA GLY A 226 -4.03 -7.85 10.96
C GLY A 226 -4.79 -7.88 9.63
N SER A 227 -5.45 -9.01 9.39
CA SER A 227 -6.33 -9.22 8.22
C SER A 227 -7.77 -9.23 8.72
N TRP A 228 -8.54 -8.20 8.37
CA TRP A 228 -9.91 -8.03 8.85
C TRP A 228 -10.87 -7.59 7.74
N TRP A 229 -12.12 -8.05 7.82
CA TRP A 229 -13.22 -7.71 6.91
C TRP A 229 -14.38 -7.18 7.75
N PRO A 230 -14.75 -5.89 7.64
CA PRO A 230 -15.79 -5.32 8.48
C PRO A 230 -17.15 -5.96 8.28
N ILE A 231 -17.86 -6.19 9.39
CA ILE A 231 -19.29 -6.50 9.37
C ILE A 231 -20.03 -5.17 9.13
N LEU A 232 -20.74 -5.05 8.02
CA LEU A 232 -21.37 -3.78 7.65
C LEU A 232 -22.42 -3.31 8.67
N GLU A 233 -23.16 -4.26 9.25
CA GLU A 233 -24.17 -3.97 10.27
C GLU A 233 -23.56 -3.33 11.54
N ASP A 234 -22.37 -3.76 11.96
CA ASP A 234 -21.64 -3.15 13.08
C ASP A 234 -21.31 -1.67 12.79
N LEU A 235 -20.93 -1.36 11.55
CA LEU A 235 -20.65 0.00 11.10
C LEU A 235 -21.92 0.85 11.08
N TYR A 236 -23.02 0.31 10.55
CA TYR A 236 -24.31 1.01 10.49
C TYR A 236 -24.88 1.30 11.88
N GLN A 237 -24.83 0.33 12.79
CA GLN A 237 -25.24 0.52 14.19
C GLN A 237 -24.38 1.55 14.92
N SER A 238 -23.13 1.74 14.47
CA SER A 238 -22.23 2.77 14.99
C SER A 238 -22.35 4.12 14.26
N ASN A 239 -23.33 4.29 13.38
CA ASN A 239 -23.52 5.48 12.54
C ASN A 239 -22.28 5.84 11.69
N ILE A 240 -21.55 4.83 11.20
CA ILE A 240 -20.38 5.01 10.33
C ILE A 240 -20.83 4.90 8.87
N PRO A 241 -20.75 5.98 8.06
CA PRO A 241 -21.10 5.93 6.65
C PRO A 241 -20.13 5.06 5.86
N VAL A 242 -20.66 4.17 5.03
CA VAL A 242 -19.88 3.31 4.12
C VAL A 242 -20.19 3.69 2.68
N TYR A 243 -19.17 4.09 1.93
CA TYR A 243 -19.23 4.23 0.48
C TYR A 243 -19.05 2.85 -0.14
N ARG A 244 -20.03 2.38 -0.91
CA ARG A 244 -20.00 1.09 -1.62
C ARG A 244 -20.22 1.33 -3.11
N PHE A 245 -19.32 0.85 -3.96
CA PHE A 245 -19.43 1.06 -5.42
C PHE A 245 -18.68 0.00 -6.22
N ILE A 246 -18.99 -0.07 -7.52
CA ILE A 246 -18.36 -0.96 -8.49
C ILE A 246 -17.35 -0.18 -9.34
N GLN A 247 -16.14 -0.72 -9.45
CA GLN A 247 -15.09 -0.28 -10.37
C GLN A 247 -15.05 -1.23 -11.58
N ARG A 248 -15.50 -0.73 -12.74
CA ARG A 248 -15.49 -1.49 -13.99
C ARG A 248 -14.12 -1.43 -14.68
N PRO A 249 -13.86 -2.27 -15.71
CA PRO A 249 -12.65 -2.16 -16.51
C PRO A 249 -12.43 -0.75 -17.05
N GLY A 250 -11.22 -0.21 -16.84
CA GLY A 250 -10.82 1.14 -17.20
C GLY A 250 -11.23 2.23 -16.21
N ASP A 251 -12.03 1.93 -15.20
CA ASP A 251 -12.30 2.88 -14.12
C ASP A 251 -11.06 3.03 -13.22
N LEU A 252 -10.74 4.27 -12.88
CA LEU A 252 -9.69 4.63 -11.94
C LEU A 252 -10.33 5.03 -10.60
N VAL A 253 -9.89 4.37 -9.52
CA VAL A 253 -10.27 4.70 -8.15
C VAL A 253 -9.16 5.51 -7.50
N TRP A 254 -9.53 6.70 -6.99
CA TRP A 254 -8.68 7.53 -6.17
C TRP A 254 -9.07 7.36 -4.70
N ILE A 255 -8.19 6.78 -3.90
CA ILE A 255 -8.37 6.69 -2.44
C ILE A 255 -7.67 7.88 -1.81
N ASN A 256 -8.46 8.77 -1.20
CA ASN A 256 -7.92 9.97 -0.58
C ASN A 256 -7.18 9.64 0.73
N ALA A 257 -6.32 10.56 1.19
CA ALA A 257 -5.46 10.38 2.35
C ALA A 257 -6.22 9.85 3.58
N GLY A 258 -5.72 8.73 4.12
CA GLY A 258 -6.25 8.08 5.31
C GLY A 258 -7.63 7.42 5.18
N THR A 259 -8.20 7.32 3.98
CA THR A 259 -9.48 6.59 3.81
C THR A 259 -9.29 5.12 4.18
N VAL A 260 -10.14 4.61 5.08
CA VAL A 260 -10.19 3.18 5.42
C VAL A 260 -10.94 2.47 4.30
N HIS A 261 -10.40 1.38 3.74
CA HIS A 261 -11.06 0.69 2.64
C HIS A 261 -10.72 -0.80 2.56
N TRP A 262 -11.59 -1.55 1.89
CA TRP A 262 -11.45 -2.96 1.56
C TRP A 262 -12.10 -3.24 0.20
N VAL A 263 -11.63 -4.30 -0.47
CA VAL A 263 -11.96 -4.55 -1.89
C VAL A 263 -12.14 -6.03 -2.16
N GLN A 264 -13.14 -6.38 -2.96
CA GLN A 264 -13.33 -7.74 -3.47
C GLN A 264 -13.48 -7.74 -4.99
N ALA A 265 -12.84 -8.67 -5.69
CA ALA A 265 -13.14 -8.92 -7.09
C ALA A 265 -14.50 -9.62 -7.24
N THR A 266 -15.37 -9.10 -8.10
CA THR A 266 -16.64 -9.77 -8.44
C THR A 266 -16.50 -10.65 -9.68
N GLY A 267 -15.51 -10.37 -10.54
CA GLY A 267 -15.15 -11.18 -11.70
C GLY A 267 -13.66 -11.52 -11.77
N TRP A 268 -13.24 -12.18 -12.85
CA TRP A 268 -11.83 -12.36 -13.18
C TRP A 268 -11.28 -11.05 -13.74
N CYS A 269 -10.34 -10.44 -13.03
CA CYS A 269 -9.74 -9.19 -13.46
C CYS A 269 -8.29 -9.07 -12.99
N ASN A 270 -7.56 -8.13 -13.59
CA ASN A 270 -6.33 -7.62 -13.01
C ASN A 270 -6.54 -6.18 -12.54
N ASN A 271 -5.78 -5.74 -11.54
CA ASN A 271 -5.67 -4.33 -11.18
C ASN A 271 -4.20 -3.93 -11.12
N ILE A 272 -3.93 -2.66 -11.38
CA ILE A 272 -2.66 -2.03 -11.04
C ILE A 272 -2.90 -0.94 -10.01
N ALA A 273 -1.98 -0.79 -9.06
CA ALA A 273 -2.06 0.27 -8.08
C ALA A 273 -0.67 0.77 -7.66
N TRP A 274 -0.66 2.01 -7.16
CA TRP A 274 0.49 2.64 -6.51
C TRP A 274 -0.02 3.79 -5.62
N ASN A 275 0.87 4.32 -4.80
CA ASN A 275 0.56 5.48 -3.96
C ASN A 275 1.04 6.79 -4.58
N VAL A 276 0.38 7.86 -4.20
CA VAL A 276 0.80 9.23 -4.48
C VAL A 276 0.64 10.06 -3.21
N GLY A 277 1.55 11.01 -2.99
CA GLY A 277 1.47 11.97 -1.90
C GLY A 277 1.29 13.37 -2.45
N PRO A 278 0.05 13.83 -2.70
CA PRO A 278 -0.19 15.21 -3.10
C PRO A 278 0.44 16.20 -2.12
N LEU A 279 1.01 17.29 -2.64
CA LEU A 279 1.54 18.40 -1.83
C LEU A 279 0.39 19.26 -1.28
N THR A 280 -0.37 18.71 -0.33
CA THR A 280 -1.45 19.40 0.38
C THR A 280 -1.24 19.30 1.90
N ALA A 281 -1.73 20.30 2.64
CA ALA A 281 -1.66 20.29 4.10
C ALA A 281 -2.30 19.02 4.70
N TYR A 282 -3.47 18.63 4.20
CA TYR A 282 -4.21 17.46 4.67
C TYR A 282 -3.42 16.15 4.49
N GLN A 283 -2.81 15.93 3.32
CA GLN A 283 -2.01 14.74 3.07
C GLN A 283 -0.77 14.70 3.99
N TYR A 284 -0.07 15.83 4.13
CA TYR A 284 1.14 15.89 4.94
C TYR A 284 0.85 15.70 6.44
N GLN A 285 -0.24 16.31 6.93
CA GLN A 285 -0.72 16.15 8.29
C GLN A 285 -0.99 14.68 8.61
N LEU A 286 -1.86 14.02 7.84
CA LEU A 286 -2.23 12.62 8.09
C LEU A 286 -1.04 11.65 7.97
N ALA A 287 -0.07 11.97 7.11
CA ALA A 287 1.14 11.18 6.98
C ALA A 287 2.06 11.29 8.19
N LEU A 288 2.22 12.50 8.76
CA LEU A 288 2.94 12.69 10.01
C LEU A 288 2.21 12.09 11.22
N GLU A 289 0.89 12.26 11.31
CA GLU A 289 0.09 11.66 12.40
C GLU A 289 0.21 10.13 12.40
N ARG A 290 0.12 9.49 11.23
CA ARG A 290 0.36 8.04 11.12
C ARG A 290 1.81 7.68 11.41
N TYR A 291 2.77 8.49 11.00
CA TYR A 291 4.18 8.25 11.29
C TYR A 291 4.46 8.20 12.80
N GLU A 292 3.92 9.16 13.57
CA GLU A 292 4.04 9.19 15.02
C GLU A 292 3.24 8.06 15.70
N TRP A 293 2.02 7.79 15.21
CA TRP A 293 1.19 6.69 15.73
C TRP A 293 1.85 5.32 15.55
N ASN A 294 2.50 5.11 14.40
CA ASN A 294 3.24 3.90 14.10
C ASN A 294 4.38 3.68 15.11
N GLU A 295 5.12 4.74 15.47
CA GLU A 295 6.15 4.66 16.51
C GLU A 295 5.56 4.24 17.86
N VAL A 296 4.42 4.83 18.27
CA VAL A 296 3.70 4.44 19.49
C VAL A 296 3.28 2.96 19.47
N LYS A 297 2.91 2.45 18.29
CA LYS A 297 2.45 1.07 18.09
C LYS A 297 3.58 0.09 17.73
N ASN A 298 4.83 0.53 17.68
CA ASN A 298 5.98 -0.25 17.22
C ASN A 298 5.77 -0.88 15.83
N VAL A 299 5.12 -0.12 14.94
CA VAL A 299 4.93 -0.48 13.52
C VAL A 299 5.91 0.35 12.70
N LYS A 300 6.57 -0.28 11.73
CA LYS A 300 7.48 0.44 10.83
C LYS A 300 6.70 1.41 9.93
N SER A 301 7.06 2.69 9.98
CA SER A 301 6.71 3.62 8.90
C SER A 301 7.58 3.34 7.69
N ILE A 302 6.99 2.87 6.60
CA ILE A 302 7.74 2.56 5.37
C ILE A 302 8.14 3.87 4.65
N VAL A 303 7.34 4.93 4.81
CA VAL A 303 7.71 6.27 4.34
C VAL A 303 8.52 7.01 5.42
N PRO A 304 9.78 7.35 5.16
CA PRO A 304 10.65 8.05 6.11
C PRO A 304 10.29 9.54 6.12
N MET A 305 9.29 9.92 6.91
CA MET A 305 8.68 11.25 6.85
C MET A 305 9.66 12.37 7.18
N ILE A 306 10.66 12.15 8.04
CA ILE A 306 11.67 13.17 8.33
C ILE A 306 12.55 13.38 7.10
N HIS A 307 13.07 12.31 6.51
CA HIS A 307 13.84 12.37 5.28
C HIS A 307 13.08 13.02 4.12
N VAL A 308 11.82 12.62 3.88
CA VAL A 308 10.97 13.18 2.82
C VAL A 308 10.75 14.68 3.04
N SER A 309 10.48 15.10 4.27
CA SER A 309 10.27 16.52 4.60
C SER A 309 11.49 17.37 4.26
N TRP A 310 12.70 16.90 4.57
CA TRP A 310 13.94 17.58 4.19
C TRP A 310 14.15 17.64 2.67
N ASN A 311 13.85 16.56 1.95
CA ASN A 311 13.98 16.55 0.50
C ASN A 311 12.97 17.49 -0.17
N VAL A 312 11.71 17.49 0.26
CA VAL A 312 10.67 18.42 -0.22
C VAL A 312 11.12 19.87 0.01
N ALA A 313 11.63 20.19 1.19
CA ALA A 313 12.13 21.54 1.49
C ALA A 313 13.31 21.98 0.61
N ARG A 314 14.13 21.03 0.14
CA ARG A 314 15.26 21.29 -0.76
C ARG A 314 14.83 21.51 -2.22
N THR A 315 13.82 20.79 -2.70
CA THR A 315 13.55 20.66 -4.13
C THR A 315 12.24 21.28 -4.58
N VAL A 316 11.33 21.60 -3.66
CA VAL A 316 9.97 22.02 -3.97
C VAL A 316 9.67 23.40 -3.42
N LYS A 317 9.04 24.24 -4.24
CA LYS A 317 8.46 25.52 -3.81
C LYS A 317 7.03 25.29 -3.34
N ILE A 318 6.74 25.63 -2.09
CA ILE A 318 5.41 25.48 -1.49
C ILE A 318 4.75 26.85 -1.39
N SER A 319 3.59 27.01 -2.02
CA SER A 319 2.77 28.23 -1.96
C SER A 319 1.61 28.14 -0.97
N ASP A 320 1.20 26.92 -0.59
CA ASP A 320 0.16 26.72 0.41
C ASP A 320 0.70 27.05 1.81
N SER A 321 0.02 27.96 2.50
CA SER A 321 0.52 28.51 3.77
C SER A 321 0.54 27.47 4.87
N ASP A 322 -0.46 26.59 4.93
CA ASP A 322 -0.60 25.63 6.02
C ASP A 322 0.35 24.46 5.84
N LEU A 323 0.48 23.92 4.62
CA LEU A 323 1.51 22.93 4.29
C LEU A 323 2.92 23.47 4.57
N TYR A 324 3.20 24.72 4.17
CA TYR A 324 4.48 25.37 4.45
C TYR A 324 4.77 25.40 5.95
N LYS A 325 3.81 25.85 6.78
CA LYS A 325 3.98 25.91 8.24
C LYS A 325 4.23 24.52 8.82
N MET A 326 3.49 23.50 8.39
CA MET A 326 3.64 22.13 8.87
C MET A 326 5.03 21.56 8.55
N ILE A 327 5.48 21.67 7.29
CA ILE A 327 6.82 21.21 6.89
C ILE A 327 7.87 21.99 7.68
N LYS A 328 7.79 23.33 7.69
CA LYS A 328 8.74 24.19 8.41
C LYS A 328 8.82 23.84 9.90
N TYR A 329 7.70 23.53 10.53
CA TYR A 329 7.67 23.07 11.92
C TYR A 329 8.37 21.72 12.09
N CYS A 330 8.08 20.73 11.24
CA CYS A 330 8.75 19.43 11.25
C CYS A 330 10.29 19.57 11.12
N LEU A 331 10.76 20.40 10.18
CA LEU A 331 12.20 20.66 10.01
C LEU A 331 12.81 21.28 11.28
N MET A 332 12.13 22.25 11.90
CA MET A 332 12.60 22.87 13.14
C MET A 332 12.74 21.85 14.26
N GLN A 333 11.78 20.93 14.42
CA GLN A 333 11.86 19.89 15.44
C GLN A 333 12.99 18.90 15.14
N SER A 334 13.18 18.52 13.87
CA SER A 334 14.29 17.68 13.42
C SER A 334 15.66 18.31 13.74
N ILE A 335 15.84 19.62 13.50
CA ILE A 335 17.07 20.34 13.87
C ILE A 335 17.28 20.31 15.39
N LYS A 336 16.24 20.64 16.18
CA LYS A 336 16.33 20.65 17.64
C LYS A 336 16.75 19.28 18.18
N HIS A 337 16.12 18.22 17.69
CA HIS A 337 16.46 16.85 18.11
C HIS A 337 17.91 16.50 17.75
N GLY A 338 18.31 16.75 16.51
CA GLY A 338 19.68 16.51 16.05
C GLY A 338 20.72 17.29 16.86
N GLN A 339 20.44 18.55 17.18
CA GLN A 339 21.34 19.40 17.97
C GLN A 339 21.49 18.87 19.41
N VAL A 340 20.38 18.56 20.08
CA VAL A 340 20.41 18.01 21.45
C VAL A 340 21.17 16.69 21.51
N GLN A 341 20.91 15.80 20.55
CA GLN A 341 21.60 14.50 20.45
C GLN A 341 23.10 14.69 20.21
N ARG A 342 23.48 15.56 19.27
CA ARG A 342 24.87 15.88 18.96
C ARG A 342 25.60 16.46 20.18
N GLU A 343 25.01 17.43 20.86
CA GLU A 343 25.59 18.06 22.06
C GLU A 343 25.76 17.05 23.21
N SER A 344 24.79 16.16 23.41
CA SER A 344 24.87 15.07 24.39
C SER A 344 26.06 14.14 24.12
N LEU A 345 26.23 13.73 22.86
CA LEU A 345 27.34 12.86 22.43
C LEU A 345 28.70 13.54 22.64
N VAL A 346 28.84 14.80 22.21
CA VAL A 346 30.06 15.59 22.40
C VAL A 346 30.38 15.75 23.89
N ARG A 347 29.39 16.03 24.73
CA ARG A 347 29.56 16.15 26.19
C ARG A 347 30.03 14.84 26.82
N SER A 348 29.60 13.69 26.31
CA SER A 348 30.09 12.38 26.74
C SER A 348 31.44 11.96 26.14
N GLY A 349 32.09 12.84 25.37
CA GLY A 349 33.36 12.54 24.70
C GLY A 349 33.25 11.54 23.54
N LYS A 350 32.04 11.32 23.01
CA LYS A 350 31.82 10.38 21.90
C LYS A 350 32.20 11.05 20.58
N LYS A 351 33.12 10.43 19.84
CA LYS A 351 33.48 10.89 18.49
C LYS A 351 32.31 10.68 17.54
N ILE A 352 31.97 11.74 16.81
CA ILE A 352 31.01 11.75 15.70
C ILE A 352 31.82 11.88 14.42
N ALA A 353 31.68 10.92 13.50
CA ALA A 353 32.35 10.96 12.20
C ALA A 353 31.37 11.45 11.12
N TYR A 354 31.80 12.40 10.30
CA TYR A 354 30.99 12.84 9.17
C TYR A 354 31.01 11.79 8.06
N GLN A 355 29.83 11.35 7.63
CA GLN A 355 29.63 10.48 6.48
C GLN A 355 28.47 11.03 5.66
N GLY A 356 28.80 11.96 4.75
CA GLY A 356 27.83 12.56 3.85
C GLY A 356 27.10 11.52 3.00
N ARG A 357 25.86 11.83 2.64
CA ARG A 357 25.04 10.93 1.84
C ARG A 357 25.54 10.77 0.41
N VAL A 358 25.28 9.59 -0.14
CA VAL A 358 25.49 9.30 -1.57
C VAL A 358 24.18 9.36 -2.33
N LYS A 359 24.27 9.53 -3.65
CA LYS A 359 23.10 9.56 -4.52
C LYS A 359 22.33 8.24 -4.40
N ASP A 360 21.00 8.33 -4.33
CA ASP A 360 20.08 7.19 -4.27
C ASP A 360 20.27 6.29 -3.03
N GLU A 361 20.97 6.78 -2.00
CA GLU A 361 21.07 6.11 -0.69
C GLU A 361 19.69 6.06 -0.03
N PRO A 362 19.26 4.92 0.53
CA PRO A 362 17.97 4.83 1.22
C PRO A 362 17.99 5.59 2.56
N ALA A 363 16.79 5.90 3.07
CA ALA A 363 16.68 6.33 4.47
C ALA A 363 16.98 5.15 5.40
N TYR A 364 17.53 5.44 6.58
CA TYR A 364 17.90 4.42 7.54
C TYR A 364 16.82 4.20 8.60
N TYR A 365 16.71 2.96 9.05
CA TYR A 365 15.83 2.55 10.12
C TYR A 365 16.63 1.79 11.18
N CYS A 366 16.17 1.86 12.41
CA CYS A 366 16.75 1.12 13.52
C CYS A 366 16.51 -0.38 13.34
N ASN A 367 17.58 -1.18 13.41
CA ASN A 367 17.51 -2.63 13.24
C ASN A 367 16.71 -3.35 14.35
N GLU A 368 16.46 -2.72 15.50
CA GLU A 368 15.71 -3.33 16.61
C GLU A 368 14.24 -2.95 16.67
N CYS A 369 13.92 -1.69 16.36
CA CYS A 369 12.58 -1.14 16.60
C CYS A 369 12.00 -0.43 15.38
N ASP A 370 12.66 -0.50 14.22
CA ASP A 370 12.18 -0.03 12.94
C ASP A 370 11.84 1.48 12.84
N VAL A 371 12.18 2.29 13.84
CA VAL A 371 12.04 3.76 13.77
C VAL A 371 13.02 4.34 12.75
N GLU A 372 12.61 5.40 12.04
CA GLU A 372 13.51 6.15 11.16
C GLU A 372 14.67 6.73 11.96
N VAL A 373 15.90 6.57 11.45
CA VAL A 373 17.12 7.13 12.06
C VAL A 373 17.66 8.19 11.11
N PHE A 374 17.24 9.43 11.34
CA PHE A 374 17.63 10.57 10.51
C PHE A 374 18.91 11.25 11.03
N ASN A 375 19.83 11.55 10.10
CA ASN A 375 21.07 12.29 10.30
C ASN A 375 22.15 11.61 11.18
N ILE A 376 21.87 11.33 12.45
CA ILE A 376 22.86 10.77 13.39
C ILE A 376 22.62 9.26 13.51
N LEU A 377 23.51 8.47 12.92
CA LEU A 377 23.39 7.01 12.86
C LEU A 377 24.28 6.35 13.93
N PHE A 378 23.73 5.39 14.68
CA PHE A 378 24.49 4.57 15.61
C PHE A 378 24.75 3.22 14.97
N VAL A 379 26.01 2.93 14.67
CA VAL A 379 26.38 1.80 13.82
C VAL A 379 27.19 0.78 14.59
N THR A 380 26.84 -0.49 14.43
CA THR A 380 27.65 -1.63 14.93
C THR A 380 28.03 -2.57 13.79
N SER A 381 29.15 -3.28 13.93
CA SER A 381 29.53 -4.36 13.01
C SER A 381 28.91 -5.69 13.45
N GLU A 382 28.31 -6.41 12.52
CA GLU A 382 27.73 -7.72 12.83
C GLU A 382 28.85 -8.80 12.88
N ASN A 383 28.89 -9.60 13.96
CA ASN A 383 29.69 -10.83 14.08
C ASN A 383 31.17 -10.75 13.61
N GLY A 384 31.84 -9.61 13.75
CA GLY A 384 33.24 -9.43 13.33
C GLY A 384 33.46 -9.36 11.81
N SER A 385 32.40 -9.37 11.00
CA SER A 385 32.47 -9.06 9.57
C SER A 385 32.76 -7.58 9.39
N LYS A 386 33.83 -7.24 8.68
CA LYS A 386 34.19 -5.84 8.39
C LYS A 386 33.23 -5.14 7.40
N ASN A 387 32.27 -5.86 6.84
CA ASN A 387 31.47 -5.41 5.70
C ASN A 387 29.94 -5.40 5.94
N SER A 388 29.44 -5.82 7.10
CA SER A 388 28.01 -5.65 7.46
C SER A 388 27.85 -4.74 8.66
N TYR A 389 27.26 -3.58 8.41
CA TYR A 389 26.99 -2.55 9.41
C TYR A 389 25.48 -2.49 9.66
N LEU A 390 25.08 -2.52 10.92
CA LEU A 390 23.69 -2.37 11.35
C LEU A 390 23.49 -0.96 11.91
N VAL A 391 22.39 -0.31 11.50
CA VAL A 391 22.01 1.01 12.02
C VAL A 391 21.03 0.85 13.17
N HIS A 392 21.21 1.67 14.19
CA HIS A 392 20.39 1.71 15.40
C HIS A 392 19.97 3.15 15.68
N CYS A 393 18.83 3.33 16.35
CA CYS A 393 18.52 4.58 17.02
C CYS A 393 19.35 4.70 18.32
N GLU A 394 19.45 5.91 18.87
CA GLU A 394 20.21 6.14 20.11
C GLU A 394 19.71 5.27 21.27
N ALA A 395 18.40 5.16 21.44
CA ALA A 395 17.79 4.41 22.54
C ALA A 395 18.19 2.94 22.50
N CYS A 396 18.08 2.28 21.34
CA CYS A 396 18.47 0.88 21.17
C CYS A 396 19.99 0.68 21.29
N ALA A 397 20.80 1.61 20.76
CA ALA A 397 22.25 1.57 20.93
C ALA A 397 22.66 1.67 22.40
N ARG A 398 22.05 2.58 23.18
CA ARG A 398 22.29 2.72 24.62
C ARG A 398 21.75 1.56 25.45
N LYS A 399 20.65 0.95 25.03
CA LYS A 399 20.11 -0.27 25.67
C LYS A 399 21.07 -1.45 25.53
N ARG A 400 21.77 -1.56 24.39
CA ARG A 400 22.85 -2.54 24.19
C ARG A 400 24.10 -2.20 25.00
N ASN A 401 24.53 -0.94 24.97
CA ASN A 401 25.67 -0.47 25.75
C ASN A 401 25.50 1.01 26.13
N SER A 402 25.31 1.29 27.43
CA SER A 402 24.98 2.64 27.93
C SER A 402 26.06 3.69 27.65
N SER A 403 27.34 3.27 27.59
CA SER A 403 28.47 4.14 27.23
C SER A 403 28.75 4.20 25.73
N LEU A 404 27.94 3.50 24.92
CA LEU A 404 28.12 3.37 23.47
C LEU A 404 29.50 2.80 23.09
N HIS A 405 30.12 2.00 23.96
CA HIS A 405 31.37 1.33 23.64
C HIS A 405 31.16 0.35 22.47
N GLY A 406 32.06 0.38 21.48
CA GLY A 406 31.93 -0.43 20.26
C GLY A 406 30.91 0.07 19.23
N VAL A 407 30.24 1.20 19.49
CA VAL A 407 29.30 1.84 18.54
C VAL A 407 30.03 2.95 17.79
N VAL A 408 29.95 2.98 16.46
CA VAL A 408 30.40 4.10 15.64
C VAL A 408 29.23 5.08 15.46
N VAL A 409 29.46 6.37 15.66
CA VAL A 409 28.42 7.39 15.43
C VAL A 409 28.76 8.16 14.16
N LEU A 410 27.82 8.19 13.22
CA LEU A 410 27.93 8.86 11.94
C LEU A 410 26.97 10.05 11.86
N GLU A 411 27.40 11.15 11.27
CA GLU A 411 26.57 12.33 10.96
C GLU A 411 26.47 12.48 9.43
N GLN A 412 25.26 12.44 8.90
CA GLN A 412 25.01 12.49 7.45
C GLN A 412 24.94 13.91 6.89
N TYR A 413 24.45 14.85 7.68
CA TYR A 413 24.29 16.25 7.30
C TYR A 413 24.88 17.13 8.39
N LYS A 414 25.70 18.10 7.98
CA LYS A 414 26.24 19.07 8.94
C LYS A 414 25.13 19.97 9.46
N THR A 415 25.27 20.45 10.69
CA THR A 415 24.31 21.39 11.29
C THR A 415 24.10 22.63 10.41
N GLU A 416 25.18 23.17 9.83
CA GLU A 416 25.12 24.34 8.95
C GLU A 416 24.38 24.05 7.63
N GLU A 417 24.46 22.81 7.12
CA GLU A 417 23.72 22.40 5.92
C GLU A 417 22.21 22.40 6.19
N LEU A 418 21.80 21.80 7.32
CA LEU A 418 20.39 21.73 7.70
C LEU A 418 19.81 23.11 8.00
N ILE A 419 20.56 23.99 8.68
CA ILE A 419 20.15 25.38 8.92
C ILE A 419 20.00 26.15 7.60
N SER A 420 20.95 26.01 6.68
CA SER A 420 20.89 26.67 5.37
C SER A 420 19.66 26.26 4.55
N ILE A 421 19.35 24.96 4.52
CA ILE A 421 18.13 24.44 3.88
C ILE A 421 16.89 24.99 4.57
N TYR A 422 16.86 24.95 5.89
CA TYR A 422 15.76 25.49 6.67
C TYR A 422 15.53 26.96 6.34
N ASP A 423 16.53 27.82 6.45
CA ASP A 423 16.40 29.26 6.22
C ASP A 423 15.98 29.58 4.77
N SER A 424 16.48 28.82 3.80
CA SER A 424 16.12 28.96 2.38
C SER A 424 14.69 28.52 2.08
N PHE A 425 14.12 27.60 2.87
CA PHE A 425 12.74 27.15 2.72
C PHE A 425 11.76 28.22 3.21
N THR A 426 11.30 29.02 2.25
CA THR A 426 10.39 30.16 2.43
C THR A 426 9.10 29.94 1.66
N LEU A 427 8.01 30.56 2.13
CA LEU A 427 6.71 30.48 1.47
C LEU A 427 6.80 31.10 0.07
N ALA A 428 6.49 30.33 -0.96
CA ALA A 428 6.49 30.81 -2.33
C ALA A 428 5.24 31.66 -2.59
N ALA A 429 5.38 32.66 -3.48
CA ALA A 429 4.23 33.40 -3.96
C ALA A 429 3.23 32.45 -4.65
N ALA A 430 1.94 32.67 -4.42
CA ALA A 430 0.91 31.92 -5.12
C ALA A 430 1.10 32.07 -6.65
N PRO A 431 0.96 30.99 -7.43
CA PRO A 431 1.06 31.09 -8.88
C PRO A 431 0.02 32.09 -9.38
N SER A 432 0.45 33.09 -10.15
CA SER A 432 -0.47 34.07 -10.72
C SER A 432 -1.41 33.35 -11.68
N SER A 433 -2.72 33.40 -11.42
CA SER A 433 -3.73 32.94 -12.37
C SER A 433 -3.67 33.80 -13.62
N ARG A 434 -2.97 33.33 -14.66
CA ARG A 434 -3.02 33.86 -16.02
C ARG A 434 -3.54 32.79 -16.95
#